data_AF-A0A0N0T1D7-F1
#
_entry.id   AF-A0A0N0T1D7-F1
#
_cell.length_a   1.000
_cell.length_b   1.000
_cell.length_c   1.000
_cell.angle_alpha   90.00
_cell.angle_beta   90.00
_cell.angle_gamma   90.00
#
_symmetry.space_group_name_H-M   'P 1'
#
loop_
_entity.id
_entity.type
_entity.pdbx_description
1 polymer ?
#
loop_
_entity_poly.entity_id
_entity_poly.type
_entity_poly.pdbx_seq_one_letter_code
_entity_poly.pdbx_strand_id
1 'polypeptide(L)'
;MTRTRVTLTLAVATALLATGVCGAATAHADDSPSVPPGTEASASAPVEVDANDPDLKIPEGATLAEPKVLDIKQVVEDQSGDERREDTNADVKFALQAEVLFGKDSAKLGGEAKARIVAIADEIKAQNATRIRVFGFTDNLGSSAHGDVLSRQRANAVHDVLDGELNNPDITFEVRGYGEQYPIADNSSESGRKKNRRVEVSFPRGES
;
A
#
# COMPACT_ATOMS: atom_id res chain seq x y z
N MET A 1 35.91 -22.69 -65.28
CA MET A 1 35.10 -23.92 -65.17
C MET A 1 33.79 -23.58 -64.49
N THR A 2 32.70 -23.90 -65.18
CA THR A 2 31.36 -24.24 -64.68
C THR A 2 30.58 -23.26 -63.78
N ARG A 3 29.56 -22.67 -64.40
CA ARG A 3 28.36 -22.04 -63.83
C ARG A 3 27.58 -23.04 -62.97
N THR A 4 26.80 -22.58 -61.99
CA THR A 4 25.38 -22.95 -61.82
C THR A 4 24.65 -21.88 -61.01
N ARG A 5 23.66 -21.26 -61.66
CA ARG A 5 22.57 -20.47 -61.05
C ARG A 5 21.48 -21.47 -60.64
N VAL A 6 20.79 -21.24 -59.51
CA VAL A 6 19.46 -21.82 -59.28
C VAL A 6 18.50 -20.66 -59.04
N THR A 7 17.49 -20.60 -59.91
CA THR A 7 16.43 -19.60 -59.98
C THR A 7 15.12 -20.30 -59.64
N LEU A 8 14.28 -19.64 -58.84
CA LEU A 8 12.83 -19.41 -59.02
C LEU A 8 11.85 -20.59 -59.20
N THR A 9 10.83 -20.63 -58.31
CA THR A 9 9.36 -20.81 -58.55
C THR A 9 8.69 -20.73 -57.15
N LEU A 10 7.72 -19.87 -56.77
CA LEU A 10 6.45 -19.32 -57.29
C LEU A 10 5.33 -20.34 -57.55
N ALA A 11 4.35 -20.39 -56.63
CA ALA A 11 2.92 -20.70 -56.85
C ALA A 11 2.16 -20.46 -55.52
N VAL A 12 1.49 -19.32 -55.32
CA VAL A 12 0.08 -19.00 -55.63
C VAL A 12 -0.94 -19.60 -54.65
N ALA A 13 -1.79 -18.70 -54.17
CA ALA A 13 -2.81 -18.81 -53.15
C ALA A 13 -4.02 -19.70 -53.53
N THR A 14 -4.65 -20.26 -52.50
CA THR A 14 -6.10 -20.52 -52.51
C THR A 14 -6.67 -20.22 -51.13
N ALA A 15 -7.54 -19.21 -51.11
CA ALA A 15 -8.39 -18.85 -49.99
C ALA A 15 -9.51 -19.89 -49.81
N LEU A 16 -9.85 -20.21 -48.56
CA LEU A 16 -11.18 -20.70 -48.22
C LEU A 16 -11.62 -20.12 -46.88
N LEU A 17 -12.82 -19.54 -46.94
CA LEU A 17 -13.50 -18.78 -45.92
C LEU A 17 -13.87 -19.65 -44.72
N ALA A 18 -13.68 -19.12 -43.52
CA ALA A 18 -14.59 -19.33 -42.40
C ALA A 18 -14.80 -17.97 -41.73
N THR A 19 -15.74 -17.20 -42.28
CA THR A 19 -16.32 -16.02 -41.62
C THR A 19 -17.13 -16.49 -40.41
N GLY A 20 -16.46 -16.72 -39.30
CA GLY A 20 -17.09 -16.70 -37.99
C GLY A 20 -17.29 -15.24 -37.62
N VAL A 21 -18.51 -14.73 -37.83
CA VAL A 21 -18.96 -13.47 -37.20
C VAL A 21 -19.00 -13.75 -35.69
N CYS A 22 -17.87 -13.64 -35.03
CA CYS A 22 -17.83 -13.37 -33.61
C CYS A 22 -18.25 -11.91 -33.51
N GLY A 23 -19.54 -11.68 -33.22
CA GLY A 23 -19.95 -10.40 -32.70
C GLY A 23 -19.09 -10.13 -31.48
N ALA A 24 -18.11 -9.23 -31.61
CA ALA A 24 -17.45 -8.67 -30.46
C ALA A 24 -18.55 -7.97 -29.68
N ALA A 25 -19.05 -8.63 -28.64
CA ALA A 25 -19.90 -7.98 -27.66
C ALA A 25 -19.09 -6.78 -27.16
N THR A 26 -19.53 -5.58 -27.52
CA THR A 26 -18.99 -4.36 -26.94
C THR A 26 -19.23 -4.47 -25.45
N ALA A 27 -18.15 -4.64 -24.69
CA ALA A 27 -18.22 -4.56 -23.24
C ALA A 27 -18.58 -3.10 -22.92
N HIS A 28 -19.85 -2.86 -22.62
CA HIS A 28 -20.29 -1.60 -22.02
C HIS A 28 -19.95 -1.69 -20.53
N ALA A 29 -19.02 -0.87 -20.07
CA ALA A 29 -18.94 -0.58 -18.64
C ALA A 29 -20.15 0.29 -18.29
N ASP A 30 -20.89 -0.07 -17.24
CA ASP A 30 -21.90 0.85 -16.70
C ASP A 30 -21.20 2.14 -16.27
N ASP A 31 -21.70 3.29 -16.72
CA ASP A 31 -21.16 4.63 -16.43
C ASP A 31 -21.32 5.05 -14.95
N SER A 32 -21.90 4.18 -14.12
CA SER A 32 -22.14 4.42 -12.70
C SER A 32 -21.42 3.36 -11.87
N PRO A 33 -20.62 3.74 -10.85
CA PRO A 33 -20.02 2.79 -9.92
C PRO A 33 -21.14 1.97 -9.27
N SER A 34 -21.27 0.72 -9.69
CA SER A 34 -22.24 -0.20 -9.10
C SER A 34 -21.56 -0.87 -7.91
N VAL A 35 -21.96 -0.50 -6.69
CA VAL A 35 -21.54 -1.20 -5.48
C VAL A 35 -22.15 -2.61 -5.53
N PRO A 36 -21.35 -3.70 -5.48
CA PRO A 36 -21.90 -5.04 -5.45
C PRO A 36 -22.91 -5.19 -4.32
N PRO A 37 -24.09 -5.79 -4.55
CA PRO A 37 -25.08 -5.99 -3.49
C PRO A 37 -24.43 -6.73 -2.31
N GLY A 38 -24.50 -6.12 -1.11
CA GLY A 38 -23.86 -6.63 0.11
C GLY A 38 -22.48 -6.05 0.45
N THR A 39 -21.97 -5.07 -0.32
CA THR A 39 -20.71 -4.34 0.00
C THR A 39 -20.93 -2.91 0.50
N GLU A 40 -22.18 -2.54 0.76
CA GLU A 40 -22.49 -1.25 1.41
C GLU A 40 -21.89 -1.23 2.83
N ALA A 41 -21.15 -0.17 3.15
CA ALA A 41 -20.63 0.04 4.49
C ALA A 41 -21.78 0.35 5.45
N SER A 42 -22.35 -0.68 6.06
CA SER A 42 -23.32 -0.53 7.15
C SER A 42 -22.60 -0.67 8.48
N ALA A 43 -21.88 0.37 8.87
CA ALA A 43 -21.49 0.54 10.26
C ALA A 43 -22.66 1.21 10.98
N SER A 44 -23.66 0.43 11.41
CA SER A 44 -24.63 0.95 12.37
C SER A 44 -23.89 1.25 13.67
N ALA A 45 -24.22 2.36 14.34
CA ALA A 45 -23.78 2.57 15.71
C ALA A 45 -24.06 1.32 16.56
N PRO A 46 -23.21 0.98 17.54
CA PRO A 46 -23.49 -0.12 18.45
C PRO A 46 -24.91 0.03 18.98
N VAL A 47 -25.66 -1.08 19.00
CA VAL A 47 -26.97 -1.09 19.64
C VAL A 47 -26.74 -0.65 21.08
N GLU A 48 -27.45 0.40 21.53
CA GLU A 48 -27.37 0.83 22.93
C GLU A 48 -27.80 -0.35 23.81
N VAL A 49 -26.88 -0.85 24.62
CA VAL A 49 -27.14 -1.94 25.55
C VAL A 49 -27.78 -1.31 26.79
N ASP A 50 -29.06 -1.60 27.03
CA ASP A 50 -29.72 -1.21 28.28
C ASP A 50 -29.15 -2.03 29.43
N ALA A 51 -28.46 -1.36 30.36
CA ALA A 51 -27.86 -1.99 31.53
C ALA A 51 -28.89 -2.59 32.49
N ASN A 52 -30.17 -2.25 32.35
CA ASN A 52 -31.27 -2.75 33.19
C ASN A 52 -32.18 -3.75 32.46
N ASP A 53 -31.78 -4.24 31.28
CA ASP A 53 -32.57 -5.20 30.52
C ASP A 53 -32.82 -6.47 31.38
N PRO A 54 -34.09 -6.87 31.61
CA PRO A 54 -34.43 -8.03 32.45
C PRO A 54 -33.92 -9.37 31.91
N ASP A 55 -33.59 -9.45 30.61
CA ASP A 55 -33.00 -10.63 29.99
C ASP A 55 -31.46 -10.68 30.13
N LEU A 56 -30.86 -9.62 30.67
CA LEU A 56 -29.41 -9.50 30.88
C LEU A 56 -28.98 -10.29 32.12
N LYS A 57 -28.50 -11.53 31.90
CA LYS A 57 -28.00 -12.42 32.95
C LYS A 57 -26.62 -11.99 33.46
N ILE A 58 -26.59 -10.93 34.26
CA ILE A 58 -25.38 -10.43 34.91
C ILE A 58 -25.39 -10.84 36.40
N PRO A 59 -24.25 -11.30 36.96
CA PRO A 59 -24.14 -11.56 38.40
C PRO A 59 -24.48 -10.31 39.23
N GLU A 60 -25.17 -10.48 40.36
CA GLU A 60 -25.51 -9.38 41.26
C GLU A 60 -24.27 -8.55 41.63
N GLY A 61 -24.30 -7.24 41.33
CA GLY A 61 -23.20 -6.31 41.60
C GLY A 61 -22.17 -6.15 40.48
N ALA A 62 -22.30 -6.84 39.35
CA ALA A 62 -21.44 -6.59 38.17
C ALA A 62 -22.01 -5.46 37.29
N THR A 63 -21.11 -4.61 36.77
CA THR A 63 -21.42 -3.52 35.85
C THR A 63 -21.00 -3.88 34.43
N LEU A 64 -21.70 -3.37 33.42
CA LEU A 64 -21.25 -3.49 32.03
C LEU A 64 -19.88 -2.84 31.86
N ALA A 65 -19.00 -3.51 31.10
CA ALA A 65 -17.77 -2.90 30.64
C ALA A 65 -18.09 -1.76 29.67
N GLU A 66 -17.23 -0.75 29.59
CA GLU A 66 -17.38 0.31 28.59
C GLU A 66 -17.41 -0.30 27.18
N PRO A 67 -18.30 0.20 26.30
CA PRO A 67 -18.36 -0.28 24.93
C PRO A 67 -17.02 -0.01 24.23
N LYS A 68 -16.43 -1.06 23.66
CA LYS A 68 -15.16 -0.98 22.92
C LYS A 68 -15.42 -1.15 21.43
N VAL A 69 -15.10 -0.11 20.65
CA VAL A 69 -15.06 -0.22 19.19
C VAL A 69 -13.80 -1.00 18.79
N LEU A 70 -13.96 -2.03 17.97
CA LEU A 70 -12.85 -2.79 17.41
C LEU A 70 -12.41 -2.15 16.09
N ASP A 71 -11.10 -1.97 15.93
CA ASP A 71 -10.55 -1.48 14.67
C ASP A 71 -10.65 -2.55 13.59
N ILE A 72 -11.37 -2.23 12.52
CA ILE A 72 -11.36 -3.03 11.31
C ILE A 72 -10.05 -2.69 10.59
N LYS A 73 -9.19 -3.70 10.39
CA LYS A 73 -7.93 -3.57 9.68
C LYS A 73 -8.04 -4.22 8.31
N GLN A 74 -8.05 -3.40 7.26
CA GLN A 74 -7.91 -3.84 5.89
C GLN A 74 -6.44 -3.78 5.48
N VAL A 75 -5.96 -4.81 4.79
CA VAL A 75 -4.59 -4.89 4.29
C VAL A 75 -4.64 -5.19 2.80
N VAL A 76 -3.94 -4.37 2.01
CA VAL A 76 -3.71 -4.57 0.59
C VAL A 76 -2.20 -4.64 0.37
N GLU A 77 -1.73 -5.66 -0.31
CA GLU A 77 -0.32 -5.84 -0.68
C GLU A 77 -0.28 -6.02 -2.19
N ASP A 78 0.61 -5.31 -2.88
CA ASP A 78 0.77 -5.48 -4.32
C ASP A 78 1.30 -6.89 -4.65
N GLN A 79 1.17 -7.32 -5.90
CA GLN A 79 1.61 -8.66 -6.29
C GLN A 79 3.13 -8.87 -6.20
N SER A 80 3.93 -7.79 -6.25
CA SER A 80 5.38 -7.85 -6.12
C SER A 80 5.86 -7.79 -4.65
N GLY A 81 4.95 -7.53 -3.71
CA GLY A 81 5.16 -7.23 -2.31
C GLY A 81 5.76 -5.85 -2.03
N ASP A 82 6.02 -5.03 -3.05
CA ASP A 82 6.83 -3.82 -2.96
C ASP A 82 6.16 -2.72 -2.13
N GLU A 83 4.83 -2.69 -2.13
CA GLU A 83 4.00 -1.83 -1.33
C GLU A 83 2.93 -2.63 -0.57
N ARG A 84 2.78 -2.28 0.71
CA ARG A 84 1.72 -2.78 1.57
C ARG A 84 0.97 -1.62 2.19
N ARG A 85 -0.33 -1.51 1.91
CA ARG A 85 -1.25 -0.56 2.51
C ARG A 85 -2.05 -1.22 3.64
N GLU A 86 -2.07 -0.60 4.79
CA GLU A 86 -2.87 -0.99 5.94
C GLU A 86 -3.81 0.15 6.32
N ASP A 87 -5.09 -0.12 6.23
CA ASP A 87 -6.17 0.83 6.46
C ASP A 87 -6.92 0.42 7.72
N THR A 88 -7.03 1.33 8.68
CA THR A 88 -7.77 1.15 9.93
C THR A 88 -8.86 2.20 10.03
N ASN A 89 -9.76 2.09 11.02
CA ASN A 89 -10.78 3.11 11.24
C ASN A 89 -10.19 4.51 11.45
N ALA A 90 -9.00 4.62 12.05
CA ALA A 90 -8.39 5.89 12.42
C ALA A 90 -7.19 6.32 11.55
N ASP A 91 -6.46 5.37 10.97
CA ASP A 91 -5.19 5.63 10.28
C ASP A 91 -5.09 4.87 8.96
N VAL A 92 -4.42 5.50 7.99
CA VAL A 92 -3.89 4.88 6.77
C VAL A 92 -2.38 4.75 6.91
N LYS A 93 -1.81 3.59 6.54
CA LYS A 93 -0.38 3.34 6.57
C LYS A 93 0.09 2.64 5.30
N PHE A 94 1.10 3.20 4.66
CA PHE A 94 1.85 2.60 3.58
C PHE A 94 3.19 2.08 4.12
N ALA A 95 3.55 0.86 3.76
CA ALA A 95 4.86 0.28 3.99
C ALA A 95 5.51 -0.03 2.63
N LEU A 96 6.55 0.73 2.30
CA LEU A 96 7.24 0.68 1.02
C LEU A 96 8.59 -0.01 1.18
N GLN A 97 8.87 -1.02 0.35
CA GLN A 97 10.15 -1.72 0.39
C GLN A 97 11.31 -0.82 -0.03
N ALA A 98 12.43 -0.93 0.68
CA ALA A 98 13.59 -0.06 0.48
C ALA A 98 14.22 -0.21 -0.91
N GLU A 99 14.18 -1.39 -1.52
CA GLU A 99 14.76 -1.67 -2.84
C GLU A 99 14.01 -0.99 -3.98
N VAL A 100 12.72 -0.72 -3.77
CA VAL A 100 11.89 -0.01 -4.75
C VAL A 100 12.08 1.51 -4.61
N LEU A 101 12.41 1.98 -3.41
CA LEU A 101 12.64 3.39 -3.15
C LEU A 101 14.09 3.82 -3.45
N PHE A 102 15.05 2.98 -3.11
CA PHE A 102 16.46 3.34 -3.01
C PHE A 102 17.38 2.32 -3.70
N GLY A 103 18.54 2.80 -4.12
CA GLY A 103 19.66 1.92 -4.46
C GLY A 103 20.22 1.20 -3.22
N LYS A 104 21.06 0.19 -3.46
CA LYS A 104 21.77 -0.55 -2.41
C LYS A 104 22.54 0.41 -1.50
N ASP A 105 22.33 0.28 -0.19
CA ASP A 105 22.99 1.08 0.86
C ASP A 105 22.91 2.59 0.63
N SER A 106 21.79 3.05 0.05
CA SER A 106 21.57 4.44 -0.29
C SER A 106 20.25 4.96 0.29
N ALA A 107 20.19 6.28 0.46
CA ALA A 107 18.96 7.04 0.74
C ALA A 107 18.55 7.91 -0.46
N LYS A 108 19.20 7.77 -1.62
CA LYS A 108 18.85 8.50 -2.83
C LYS A 108 17.64 7.86 -3.51
N LEU A 109 16.56 8.61 -3.64
CA LEU A 109 15.34 8.19 -4.31
C LEU A 109 15.51 8.16 -5.84
N GLY A 110 14.99 7.09 -6.47
CA GLY A 110 14.82 6.99 -7.92
C GLY A 110 13.62 7.80 -8.44
N GLY A 111 13.49 7.94 -9.77
CA GLY A 111 12.36 8.64 -10.37
C GLY A 111 11.01 7.95 -10.10
N GLU A 112 10.95 6.63 -10.27
CA GLU A 112 9.76 5.83 -9.98
C GLU A 112 9.38 5.86 -8.49
N ALA A 113 10.37 5.84 -7.61
CA ALA A 113 10.17 5.99 -6.16
C ALA A 113 9.47 7.30 -5.81
N LYS A 114 9.92 8.42 -6.42
CA LYS A 114 9.27 9.73 -6.23
C LYS A 114 7.83 9.72 -6.71
N ALA A 115 7.53 9.11 -7.86
CA ALA A 115 6.16 9.01 -8.37
C ALA A 115 5.23 8.27 -7.40
N ARG A 116 5.70 7.20 -6.74
CA ARG A 116 4.91 6.52 -5.69
C ARG A 116 4.69 7.41 -4.47
N ILE A 117 5.72 8.14 -4.03
CA ILE A 117 5.60 9.06 -2.88
C ILE A 117 4.62 10.21 -3.20
N VAL A 118 4.61 10.70 -4.44
CA VAL A 118 3.61 11.69 -4.92
C VAL A 118 2.19 11.14 -4.81
N ALA A 119 1.96 9.89 -5.23
CA ALA A 119 0.64 9.27 -5.10
C ALA A 119 0.18 9.17 -3.63
N ILE A 120 1.11 8.93 -2.70
CA ILE A 120 0.83 8.96 -1.25
C ILE A 120 0.52 10.39 -0.78
N ALA A 121 1.22 11.40 -1.30
CA ALA A 121 0.92 12.80 -1.00
C ALA A 121 -0.49 13.18 -1.47
N ASP A 122 -0.95 12.66 -2.61
CA ASP A 122 -2.32 12.88 -3.08
C ASP A 122 -3.36 12.21 -2.19
N GLU A 123 -3.10 11.01 -1.68
CA GLU A 123 -3.97 10.38 -0.66
C GLU A 123 -4.00 11.19 0.64
N ILE A 124 -2.85 11.70 1.11
CA ILE A 124 -2.78 12.56 2.29
C ILE A 124 -3.65 13.81 2.12
N LYS A 125 -3.62 14.44 0.94
CA LYS A 125 -4.48 15.57 0.59
C LYS A 125 -5.95 15.17 0.60
N ALA A 126 -6.29 14.02 0.00
CA ALA A 126 -7.67 13.52 -0.04
C ALA A 126 -8.23 13.25 1.37
N GLN A 127 -7.39 12.78 2.30
CA GLN A 127 -7.77 12.57 3.69
C GLN A 127 -7.72 13.84 4.56
N ASN A 128 -7.30 14.99 4.00
CA ASN A 128 -7.07 16.24 4.73
C ASN A 128 -6.17 16.06 5.97
N ALA A 129 -5.20 15.14 5.90
CA ALA A 129 -4.40 14.78 7.05
C ALA A 129 -3.31 15.84 7.34
N THR A 130 -3.28 16.33 8.57
CA THR A 130 -2.31 17.33 9.03
C THR A 130 -1.17 16.74 9.86
N ARG A 131 -1.23 15.46 10.22
CA ARG A 131 -0.17 14.76 10.94
C ARG A 131 0.33 13.57 10.16
N ILE A 132 1.60 13.59 9.79
CA ILE A 132 2.21 12.56 8.96
C ILE A 132 3.40 11.98 9.70
N ARG A 133 3.48 10.66 9.76
CA ARG A 133 4.60 9.91 10.34
C ARG A 133 5.38 9.24 9.21
N VAL A 134 6.70 9.42 9.20
CA VAL A 134 7.61 8.80 8.22
C VAL A 134 8.71 8.06 8.97
N PHE A 135 8.67 6.73 8.93
CA PHE A 135 9.58 5.89 9.71
C PHE A 135 10.40 4.96 8.82
N GLY A 136 11.72 5.00 8.98
CA GLY A 136 12.64 4.12 8.26
C GLY A 136 13.06 2.93 9.10
N PHE A 137 13.20 1.77 8.45
CA PHE A 137 13.63 0.51 9.06
C PHE A 137 14.68 -0.20 8.18
N THR A 138 15.50 -1.03 8.81
CA THR A 138 16.47 -1.93 8.16
C THR A 138 16.22 -3.37 8.58
N ASP A 139 16.90 -4.31 7.93
CA ASP A 139 17.07 -5.66 8.47
C ASP A 139 18.19 -5.67 9.52
N ASN A 140 18.52 -6.88 10.00
CA ASN A 140 19.55 -7.11 10.99
C ASN A 140 20.96 -7.32 10.39
N LEU A 141 21.18 -6.94 9.14
CA LEU A 141 22.49 -7.10 8.49
C LEU A 141 23.34 -5.85 8.66
N GLY A 142 24.60 -6.05 9.03
CA GLY A 142 25.56 -4.97 9.27
C GLY A 142 25.59 -4.55 10.74
N SER A 143 26.05 -3.32 11.00
CA SER A 143 26.09 -2.79 12.37
C SER A 143 24.82 -2.01 12.68
N SER A 144 24.31 -2.14 13.90
CA SER A 144 23.14 -1.37 14.37
C SER A 144 23.33 0.14 14.18
N ALA A 145 24.51 0.69 14.49
CA ALA A 145 24.80 2.11 14.28
C ALA A 145 24.68 2.55 12.81
N HIS A 146 25.08 1.70 11.86
CA HIS A 146 24.90 1.97 10.43
C HIS A 146 23.42 1.94 10.05
N GLY A 147 22.68 0.92 10.52
CA GLY A 147 21.24 0.81 10.29
C GLY A 147 20.45 2.01 10.83
N ASP A 148 20.83 2.53 12.00
CA ASP A 148 20.22 3.71 12.62
C ASP A 148 20.46 5.00 11.82
N VAL A 149 21.62 5.13 11.18
CA VAL A 149 21.93 6.27 10.31
C VAL A 149 21.17 6.12 8.99
N LEU A 150 21.25 4.95 8.36
CA LEU A 150 20.66 4.69 7.05
C LEU A 150 19.14 4.80 7.08
N SER A 151 18.49 4.20 8.07
CA SER A 151 17.03 4.28 8.25
C SER A 151 16.55 5.72 8.40
N ARG A 152 17.26 6.54 9.18
CA ARG A 152 16.95 7.96 9.38
C ARG A 152 17.12 8.78 8.10
N GLN A 153 18.21 8.54 7.37
CA GLN A 153 18.45 9.21 6.09
C GLN A 153 17.36 8.87 5.07
N ARG A 154 16.93 7.61 5.01
CA ARG A 154 15.83 7.17 4.14
C ARG A 154 14.49 7.79 4.52
N ALA A 155 14.18 7.83 5.81
CA ALA A 155 12.97 8.49 6.30
C ALA A 155 12.96 9.98 5.94
N ASN A 156 14.09 10.68 6.14
CA ASN A 156 14.23 12.08 5.74
C ASN A 156 14.08 12.28 4.23
N ALA A 157 14.66 11.41 3.40
CA ALA A 157 14.54 11.53 1.95
C ALA A 157 13.07 11.41 1.47
N VAL A 158 12.28 10.53 2.10
CA VAL A 158 10.84 10.41 1.80
C VAL A 158 10.07 11.62 2.31
N HIS A 159 10.38 12.08 3.52
CA HIS A 159 9.84 13.32 4.07
C HIS A 159 10.05 14.51 3.13
N ASP A 160 11.27 14.72 2.63
CA ASP A 160 11.59 15.90 1.82
C ASP A 160 10.77 15.95 0.52
N VAL A 161 10.43 14.78 -0.04
CA VAL A 161 9.53 14.68 -1.19
C VAL A 161 8.09 14.97 -0.77
N LEU A 162 7.59 14.36 0.31
CA LEU A 162 6.24 14.59 0.80
C LEU A 162 6.00 16.07 1.15
N ASP A 163 6.94 16.69 1.88
CA ASP A 163 6.86 18.10 2.28
C ASP A 163 6.80 19.03 1.06
N GLY A 164 7.64 18.79 0.06
CA GLY A 164 7.62 19.54 -1.20
C GLY A 164 6.33 19.39 -2.00
N GLU A 165 5.74 18.19 -2.03
CA GLU A 165 4.50 17.91 -2.77
C GLU A 165 3.23 18.39 -2.04
N LEU A 166 3.25 18.40 -0.71
CA LEU A 166 2.13 18.86 0.11
C LEU A 166 2.15 20.38 0.26
N ASN A 167 3.34 20.98 0.40
CA ASN A 167 3.58 22.43 0.48
C ASN A 167 2.57 23.15 1.39
N ASN A 168 2.30 22.57 2.56
CA ASN A 168 1.33 23.07 3.53
C ASN A 168 1.98 23.21 4.91
N PRO A 169 2.12 24.45 5.43
CA PRO A 169 2.80 24.70 6.71
C PRO A 169 2.01 24.19 7.93
N ASP A 170 0.72 23.89 7.78
CA ASP A 170 -0.10 23.35 8.88
C ASP A 170 0.15 21.84 9.11
N ILE A 171 0.91 21.20 8.21
CA ILE A 171 1.25 19.79 8.32
C ILE A 171 2.44 19.62 9.27
N THR A 172 2.27 18.73 10.24
CA THR A 172 3.33 18.30 11.16
C THR A 172 3.86 16.94 10.76
N PHE A 173 5.17 16.87 10.53
CA PHE A 173 5.88 15.62 10.25
C PHE A 173 6.57 15.05 11.50
N GLU A 174 6.39 13.76 11.73
CA GLU A 174 7.16 12.98 12.67
C GLU A 174 8.08 12.01 11.91
N VAL A 175 9.35 12.36 11.79
CA VAL A 175 10.32 11.59 10.99
C VAL A 175 11.33 10.90 11.91
N ARG A 176 11.46 9.57 11.79
CA ARG A 176 12.40 8.78 12.60
C ARG A 176 13.01 7.61 11.83
N GLY A 177 14.23 7.24 12.20
CA GLY A 177 14.86 5.99 11.79
C GLY A 177 14.97 5.06 12.99
N TYR A 178 14.46 3.83 12.87
CA TYR A 178 14.47 2.82 13.92
C TYR A 178 15.52 1.73 13.72
N GLY A 179 16.30 1.79 12.63
CA GLY A 179 17.25 0.74 12.28
C GLY A 179 16.55 -0.62 12.21
N GLU A 180 17.13 -1.63 12.87
CA GLU A 180 16.63 -3.00 12.90
C GLU A 180 15.51 -3.25 13.93
N GLN A 181 15.09 -2.22 14.67
CA GLN A 181 14.03 -2.35 15.67
C GLN A 181 12.66 -2.57 15.01
N TYR A 182 11.74 -3.19 15.76
CA TYR A 182 10.37 -3.48 15.32
C TYR A 182 10.30 -4.27 13.99
N PRO A 183 10.92 -5.47 13.91
CA PRO A 183 10.81 -6.31 12.74
C PRO A 183 9.37 -6.78 12.55
N ILE A 184 8.90 -6.78 11.31
CA ILE A 184 7.57 -7.25 10.92
C ILE A 184 7.59 -8.66 10.33
N ALA A 185 8.79 -9.17 10.04
CA ALA A 185 9.01 -10.52 9.54
C ALA A 185 10.32 -11.10 10.10
N ASP A 186 10.51 -12.40 9.92
CA ASP A 186 11.69 -13.10 10.41
C ASP A 186 12.97 -12.72 9.64
N ASN A 187 13.95 -12.19 10.36
CA ASN A 187 15.26 -11.80 9.82
C ASN A 187 16.15 -13.00 9.42
N SER A 188 15.77 -14.24 9.76
CA SER A 188 16.52 -15.43 9.33
C SER A 188 16.43 -15.68 7.81
N SER A 189 15.33 -15.27 7.18
CA SER A 189 15.05 -15.49 5.76
C SER A 189 15.27 -14.22 4.92
N GLU A 190 15.67 -14.36 3.66
CA GLU A 190 15.82 -13.19 2.77
C GLU A 190 14.48 -12.51 2.50
N SER A 191 13.39 -13.28 2.37
CA SER A 191 12.05 -12.72 2.21
C SER A 191 11.63 -11.87 3.41
N GLY A 192 11.90 -12.34 4.64
CA GLY A 192 11.60 -11.57 5.84
C GLY A 192 12.48 -10.34 6.00
N ARG A 193 13.77 -10.43 5.66
CA ARG A 193 14.66 -9.26 5.63
C ARG A 193 14.18 -8.21 4.61
N LYS A 194 13.77 -8.62 3.41
CA LYS A 194 13.18 -7.73 2.40
C LYS A 194 11.99 -6.95 2.96
N LYS A 195 11.10 -7.63 3.70
CA LYS A 195 9.97 -6.98 4.38
C LYS A 195 10.40 -6.02 5.49
N ASN A 196 11.46 -6.33 6.23
CA ASN A 196 11.96 -5.46 7.30
C ASN A 196 12.64 -4.20 6.77
N ARG A 197 13.31 -4.28 5.61
CA ARG A 197 13.88 -3.13 4.90
C ARG A 197 12.78 -2.31 4.24
N ARG A 198 12.19 -1.38 4.99
CA ARG A 198 11.05 -0.58 4.52
C ARG A 198 11.07 0.86 5.05
N VAL A 199 10.28 1.70 4.40
CA VAL A 199 9.86 3.00 4.95
C VAL A 199 8.34 2.97 5.11
N GLU A 200 7.87 3.32 6.30
CA GLU A 200 6.46 3.45 6.60
C GLU A 200 6.04 4.92 6.55
N VAL A 201 4.94 5.21 5.86
CA VAL A 201 4.27 6.51 5.88
C VAL A 201 2.87 6.29 6.43
N SER A 202 2.49 7.00 7.49
CA SER A 202 1.14 6.88 8.07
C SER A 202 0.56 8.21 8.48
N PHE A 203 -0.76 8.31 8.40
CA PHE A 203 -1.51 9.53 8.67
C PHE A 203 -2.96 9.21 9.06
N PRO A 204 -3.62 10.10 9.83
CA PRO A 204 -5.02 9.93 10.17
C PRO A 204 -5.89 9.82 8.92
N ARG A 205 -6.88 8.94 8.99
CA ARG A 205 -7.98 8.89 8.03
C ARG A 205 -8.88 10.10 8.27
N GLY A 206 -9.29 10.78 7.19
CA GLY A 206 -10.25 11.87 7.28
C GLY A 206 -11.63 11.32 7.65
N GLU A 207 -12.35 12.05 8.50
CA GLU A 207 -13.78 11.77 8.69
C GLU A 207 -14.53 12.18 7.41
N SER A 208 -15.24 11.24 6.80
CA SER A 208 -16.13 11.50 5.66
C SER A 208 -17.49 12.02 6.12
#